data_AF-A0A969NLK4-F1
#
_entry.id   AF-A0A969NLK4-F1
#
_cell.length_a   1.000
_cell.length_b   1.000
_cell.length_c   1.000
_cell.angle_alpha   90.00
_cell.angle_beta   90.00
_cell.angle_gamma   90.00
#
_symmetry.space_group_name_H-M   'P 1'
#
loop_
_entity.id
_entity.type
_entity.pdbx_description
1 polymer ?
#
loop_
_entity_poly.entity_id
_entity_poly.type
_entity_poly.pdbx_seq_one_letter_code
_entity_poly.pdbx_strand_id
1 'polypeptide(L)'
;DKLGIKYKVFESPTNFEGICNQFMEIAKLIGKEEKGKQIIQQEKTKLQELKKRIPKGEKPKIFIELGTKPLFAVIPNTFMHDYITFLGGENVASDVSTGIVSRETILLRNPDVIFVTTWALLVSRKLKFGKNMIN
;
A
#
# COMPACT_ATOMS: atom_id res chain seq x y z
N ASP A 1 13.43 27.13 3.72
CA ASP A 1 14.43 28.09 4.25
C ASP A 1 14.10 29.57 4.02
N LYS A 2 13.59 30.00 2.85
CA LYS A 2 13.32 31.43 2.56
C LYS A 2 12.26 32.13 3.45
N LEU A 3 11.46 31.40 4.21
CA LEU A 3 10.38 31.95 5.06
C LEU A 3 10.61 31.76 6.57
N GLY A 4 11.75 31.19 6.99
CA GLY A 4 12.04 30.93 8.41
C GLY A 4 11.16 29.88 9.09
N ILE A 5 10.25 29.22 8.35
CA ILE A 5 9.39 28.14 8.89
C ILE A 5 10.21 26.86 9.00
N LYS A 6 10.23 26.26 10.19
CA LYS A 6 10.80 24.92 10.40
C LYS A 6 9.86 23.88 9.82
N TYR A 7 10.37 23.03 8.94
CA TYR A 7 9.64 21.90 8.37
C TYR A 7 10.55 20.68 8.31
N LYS A 8 9.94 19.50 8.25
CA LYS A 8 10.61 18.23 8.00
C LYS A 8 9.84 17.51 6.92
N VAL A 9 10.56 17.04 5.90
CA VAL A 9 10.01 16.23 4.83
C VAL A 9 10.33 14.76 5.13
N PHE A 10 9.33 13.91 4.99
CA PHE A 10 9.46 12.46 5.05
C PHE A 10 9.24 11.91 3.66
N GLU A 11 10.17 11.08 3.20
CA GLU A 11 9.98 10.32 1.96
C GLU A 11 8.89 9.28 2.14
N SER A 12 8.33 8.77 1.04
CA SER A 12 7.37 7.66 1.15
C SER A 12 8.09 6.41 1.67
N PRO A 13 7.61 5.78 2.75
CA PRO A 13 8.23 4.56 3.25
C PRO A 13 8.03 3.41 2.26
N THR A 14 9.08 2.62 2.09
CA THR A 14 9.10 1.51 1.11
C THR A 14 8.66 0.18 1.70
N ASN A 15 8.49 0.11 3.03
CA ASN A 15 8.07 -1.07 3.79
C ASN A 15 7.55 -0.65 5.19
N PHE A 16 7.00 -1.62 5.93
CA PHE A 16 6.45 -1.46 7.27
C PHE A 16 7.49 -0.98 8.28
N GLU A 17 8.72 -1.46 8.22
CA GLU A 17 9.79 -0.98 9.10
C GLU A 17 10.12 0.48 8.83
N GLY A 18 10.07 0.90 7.56
CA GLY A 18 10.17 2.30 7.15
C GLY A 18 9.08 3.17 7.78
N ILE A 19 7.84 2.69 7.83
CA ILE A 19 6.74 3.37 8.56
C ILE A 19 7.09 3.48 10.05
N CYS A 20 7.53 2.39 10.70
CA CYS A 20 7.90 2.41 12.12
C CYS A 20 9.03 3.40 12.40
N ASN A 21 10.05 3.46 11.54
CA ASN A 21 11.19 4.35 11.68
C ASN A 21 10.77 5.81 11.56
N GLN A 22 9.97 6.16 10.54
CA GLN A 22 9.45 7.52 10.37
C GLN A 22 8.52 7.91 11.52
N PHE A 23 7.66 6.99 11.98
CA PHE A 23 6.81 7.23 13.14
C PHE A 23 7.63 7.51 14.41
N MET A 24 8.73 6.78 14.61
CA MET A 24 9.64 7.02 15.73
C MET A 24 10.34 8.38 15.62
N GLU A 25 10.74 8.79 14.42
CA GLU A 25 11.31 10.11 14.18
C GLU A 25 10.31 11.22 14.51
N ILE A 26 9.04 11.08 14.08
CA ILE A 26 7.97 12.00 14.46
C ILE A 26 7.81 12.04 15.98
N ALA A 27 7.76 10.88 16.65
CA ALA A 27 7.63 10.80 18.10
C ALA A 27 8.78 11.51 18.85
N LYS A 28 10.01 11.44 18.34
CA LYS A 28 11.16 12.19 18.86
C LYS A 28 10.98 13.69 18.69
N LEU A 29 10.58 14.13 17.49
CA LEU A 29 10.39 15.56 17.18
C LEU A 29 9.35 16.24 18.08
N ILE A 30 8.35 15.49 18.55
CA ILE A 30 7.30 16.00 19.44
C ILE A 30 7.52 15.67 20.93
N GLY A 31 8.68 15.08 21.30
CA GLY A 31 9.01 14.73 22.69
C GLY A 31 8.13 13.62 23.28
N LYS A 32 7.65 12.68 22.47
CA LYS A 32 6.77 11.56 22.87
C LYS A 32 7.40 10.20 22.59
N GLU A 33 8.71 10.07 22.80
CA GLU A 33 9.47 8.87 22.43
C GLU A 33 8.93 7.58 23.05
N GLU A 34 8.67 7.56 24.36
CA GLU A 34 8.17 6.37 25.05
C GLU A 34 6.80 5.92 24.52
N LYS A 35 5.90 6.87 24.24
CA LYS A 35 4.62 6.56 23.60
C LYS A 35 4.81 6.03 22.17
N GLY A 36 5.78 6.58 21.44
CA GLY A 36 6.17 6.10 20.12
C GLY A 36 6.61 4.64 20.15
N LYS A 37 7.51 4.29 21.07
CA LYS A 37 8.00 2.91 21.28
C LYS A 37 6.86 1.96 21.62
N GLN A 38 5.94 2.36 22.51
CA GLN A 38 4.79 1.54 22.88
C GLN A 38 3.90 1.22 21.68
N ILE A 39 3.54 2.24 20.87
CA ILE A 39 2.70 2.06 19.68
C ILE A 39 3.39 1.15 18.66
N ILE A 40 4.68 1.40 18.37
CA ILE A 40 5.44 0.57 17.42
C ILE A 40 5.49 -0.89 17.89
N GLN A 41 5.72 -1.12 19.18
CA GLN A 41 5.76 -2.47 19.74
C GLN A 41 4.40 -3.17 19.62
N GLN A 42 3.30 -2.45 19.90
CA GLN A 42 1.95 -2.99 19.74
C GLN A 42 1.66 -3.41 18.30
N GLU A 43 1.97 -2.55 17.33
CA GLU A 43 1.74 -2.85 15.90
C GLU A 43 2.64 -3.99 15.41
N LYS A 44 3.91 -4.06 15.85
CA LYS A 44 4.81 -5.18 15.54
C LYS A 44 4.28 -6.50 16.09
N THR A 45 3.81 -6.52 17.34
CA THR A 45 3.20 -7.72 17.95
C THR A 45 1.95 -8.15 17.21
N LYS A 46 1.05 -7.22 16.90
CA LYS A 46 -0.18 -7.50 16.14
C LYS A 46 0.13 -8.08 14.76
N LEU A 47 1.12 -7.53 14.06
CA LEU A 47 1.56 -8.06 12.76
C LEU A 47 2.11 -9.49 12.89
N GLN A 48 2.91 -9.77 13.92
CA GLN A 48 3.42 -11.13 14.16
C GLN A 48 2.29 -12.13 14.44
N GLU A 49 1.28 -11.74 15.21
CA GLU A 49 0.10 -12.58 15.47
C GLU A 49 -0.70 -12.85 14.20
N LEU A 50 -0.89 -11.84 13.35
CA LEU A 50 -1.56 -12.02 12.05
C LEU A 50 -0.78 -12.98 11.14
N LYS A 51 0.54 -12.82 11.05
CA LYS A 51 1.41 -13.71 10.25
C LYS A 51 1.32 -15.17 10.69
N LYS A 52 1.11 -15.45 11.97
CA LYS A 52 0.95 -16.82 12.49
C LYS A 52 -0.36 -17.48 12.05
N ARG A 53 -1.39 -16.70 11.71
CA ARG A 53 -2.71 -17.19 11.29
C ARG A 53 -2.81 -17.48 9.79
N ILE A 54 -1.81 -17.07 9.02
CA ILE A 54 -1.81 -17.23 7.57
C ILE A 54 -1.42 -18.68 7.24
N PRO A 55 -2.26 -19.41 6.48
CA PRO A 55 -1.95 -20.78 6.08
C PRO A 55 -0.62 -20.86 5.35
N LYS A 56 0.17 -21.90 5.63
CA LYS A 56 1.43 -22.16 4.94
C LYS A 56 1.17 -22.97 3.68
N GLY A 57 1.88 -22.67 2.60
CA GLY A 57 1.95 -23.49 1.39
C GLY A 57 1.29 -22.84 0.17
N GLU A 58 0.22 -22.08 0.35
CA GLU A 58 -0.40 -21.33 -0.74
C GLU A 58 0.29 -19.98 -0.93
N LYS A 59 0.52 -19.63 -2.20
CA LYS A 59 1.05 -18.33 -2.61
C LYS A 59 0.11 -17.72 -3.63
N PRO A 60 -1.04 -17.16 -3.21
CA PRO A 60 -2.00 -16.59 -4.14
C PRO A 60 -1.36 -15.46 -4.93
N LYS A 61 -1.64 -15.40 -6.23
CA LYS A 61 -1.32 -14.27 -7.11
C LYS A 61 -2.26 -13.13 -6.78
N ILE A 62 -1.72 -12.06 -6.22
CA ILE A 62 -2.48 -10.90 -5.75
C ILE A 62 -2.23 -9.70 -6.65
N PHE A 63 -3.32 -9.05 -7.05
CA PHE A 63 -3.32 -7.72 -7.64
C PHE A 63 -3.99 -6.72 -6.69
N ILE A 64 -3.38 -5.55 -6.49
CA ILE A 64 -3.99 -4.45 -5.74
C ILE A 64 -4.13 -3.23 -6.66
N GLU A 65 -5.36 -2.82 -6.90
CA GLU A 65 -5.75 -1.67 -7.73
C GLU A 65 -5.92 -0.39 -6.87
N LEU A 66 -5.01 0.56 -7.10
CA LEU A 66 -5.00 1.88 -6.44
C LEU A 66 -5.73 2.96 -7.24
N GLY A 67 -5.79 2.83 -8.55
CA GLY A 67 -6.41 3.78 -9.46
C GLY A 67 -6.91 3.09 -10.71
N THR A 68 -7.92 3.67 -11.38
CA THR A 68 -8.66 2.97 -12.45
C THR A 68 -8.51 3.60 -13.83
N LYS A 69 -8.10 4.88 -13.91
CA LYS A 69 -7.76 5.60 -15.14
C LYS A 69 -6.67 6.65 -14.87
N PRO A 70 -5.38 6.33 -15.10
CA PRO A 70 -4.87 5.02 -15.53
C PRO A 70 -5.06 3.92 -14.47
N LEU A 71 -5.00 2.66 -14.89
CA LEU A 71 -4.98 1.52 -13.96
C LEU A 71 -3.63 1.52 -13.24
N PHE A 72 -3.65 1.66 -11.92
CA PHE A 72 -2.45 1.81 -11.10
C PHE A 72 -2.36 0.67 -10.08
N ALA A 73 -1.23 -0.04 -10.11
CA ALA A 73 -0.95 -1.22 -9.32
C ALA A 73 -0.06 -0.90 -8.11
N VAL A 74 -0.18 -1.69 -7.05
CA VAL A 74 0.88 -1.79 -6.04
C VAL A 74 2.08 -2.50 -6.64
N ILE A 75 3.25 -1.86 -6.56
CA ILE A 75 4.53 -2.37 -7.09
C ILE A 75 5.53 -2.61 -5.94
N PRO A 76 6.64 -3.34 -6.19
CA PRO A 76 7.69 -3.50 -5.19
C PRO A 76 8.25 -2.18 -4.67
N ASN A 77 8.94 -2.23 -3.53
CA ASN A 77 9.52 -1.06 -2.86
C ASN A 77 8.47 -0.01 -2.43
N THR A 78 7.24 -0.44 -2.16
CA THR A 78 6.20 0.38 -1.56
C THR A 78 5.69 -0.29 -0.29
N PHE A 79 5.30 0.46 0.73
CA PHE A 79 4.77 -0.15 1.95
C PHE A 79 3.51 -0.99 1.72
N MET A 80 2.74 -0.74 0.65
CA MET A 80 1.58 -1.56 0.30
C MET A 80 1.98 -2.93 -0.27
N HIS A 81 3.19 -3.05 -0.84
CA HIS A 81 3.72 -4.34 -1.28
C HIS A 81 3.90 -5.30 -0.09
N ASP A 82 4.25 -4.78 1.08
CA ASP A 82 4.35 -5.58 2.30
C ASP A 82 3.03 -6.27 2.65
N TYR A 83 1.87 -5.69 2.30
CA TYR A 83 0.59 -6.36 2.57
C TYR A 83 0.46 -7.65 1.76
N ILE A 84 0.95 -7.63 0.52
CA ILE A 84 0.97 -8.82 -0.34
C ILE A 84 1.92 -9.87 0.24
N THR A 85 3.15 -9.46 0.61
CA THR A 85 4.15 -10.39 1.14
C THR A 85 3.79 -10.93 2.51
N PHE A 86 3.15 -10.13 3.37
CA PHE A 86 2.68 -10.55 4.68
C PHE A 86 1.57 -11.58 4.58
N LEU A 87 0.73 -11.53 3.54
CA LEU A 87 -0.26 -12.55 3.22
C LEU A 87 0.33 -13.81 2.57
N GLY A 88 1.65 -13.85 2.36
CA GLY A 88 2.33 -14.95 1.64
C GLY A 88 2.05 -14.95 0.13
N GLY A 89 1.43 -13.91 -0.41
CA GLY A 89 1.06 -13.82 -1.81
C GLY A 89 2.20 -13.41 -2.74
N GLU A 90 2.00 -13.67 -4.02
CA GLU A 90 2.84 -13.21 -5.11
C GLU A 90 2.24 -11.96 -5.74
N ASN A 91 3.00 -10.86 -5.82
CA ASN A 91 2.53 -9.65 -6.48
C ASN A 91 2.54 -9.84 -8.00
N VAL A 92 1.37 -9.82 -8.64
CA VAL A 92 1.30 -9.93 -10.10
C VAL A 92 1.90 -8.74 -10.83
N ALA A 93 2.16 -7.62 -10.17
CA ALA A 93 2.80 -6.42 -10.75
C ALA A 93 4.27 -6.25 -10.29
N SER A 94 4.95 -7.35 -9.93
CA SER A 94 6.31 -7.33 -9.37
C SER A 94 7.41 -6.83 -10.33
N ASP A 95 7.19 -6.90 -11.63
CA ASP A 95 8.10 -6.41 -12.68
C ASP A 95 7.78 -4.98 -13.15
N VAL A 96 6.73 -4.36 -12.59
CA VAL A 96 6.27 -3.04 -13.01
C VAL A 96 6.94 -1.96 -12.18
N SER A 97 7.57 -0.98 -12.83
CA SER A 97 8.31 0.10 -12.15
C SER A 97 7.51 1.38 -11.91
N THR A 98 6.58 1.73 -12.80
CA THR A 98 5.82 3.00 -12.73
C THR A 98 4.49 2.87 -11.99
N GLY A 99 4.05 1.64 -11.72
CA GLY A 99 2.71 1.33 -11.23
C GLY A 99 1.62 1.37 -12.29
N ILE A 100 1.86 1.94 -13.46
CA ILE A 100 0.86 1.99 -14.54
C ILE A 100 0.88 0.65 -15.29
N VAL A 101 -0.29 0.01 -15.38
CA VAL A 101 -0.48 -1.28 -16.07
C VAL A 101 -1.72 -1.25 -16.97
N SER A 102 -1.78 -2.10 -17.99
CA SER A 102 -2.99 -2.29 -18.80
C SER A 102 -3.88 -3.39 -18.19
N ARG A 103 -5.18 -3.37 -18.51
CA ARG A 103 -6.12 -4.39 -18.03
C ARG A 103 -5.81 -5.75 -18.65
N GLU A 104 -5.47 -5.73 -19.93
CA GLU A 104 -5.10 -6.90 -20.73
C GLU A 104 -3.90 -7.62 -20.11
N THR A 105 -2.87 -6.86 -19.68
CA THR A 105 -1.71 -7.43 -18.98
C THR A 105 -2.11 -8.09 -17.66
N ILE A 106 -2.98 -7.47 -16.86
CA ILE A 106 -3.43 -8.06 -15.59
C ILE A 106 -4.28 -9.32 -15.83
N LEU A 107 -5.16 -9.31 -16.84
CA LEU A 107 -5.94 -10.48 -17.21
C LEU A 107 -5.05 -11.66 -17.65
N LEU A 108 -4.01 -11.40 -18.46
CA LEU A 108 -3.04 -12.43 -18.87
C LEU A 108 -2.24 -13.01 -17.69
N ARG A 109 -2.00 -12.19 -16.65
CA ARG A 109 -1.30 -12.62 -15.44
C ARG A 109 -2.16 -13.46 -14.49
N ASN A 110 -3.48 -13.49 -14.73
CA ASN A 110 -4.45 -14.33 -14.04
C ASN A 110 -4.30 -14.32 -12.51
N PRO A 111 -4.51 -13.17 -11.83
CA PRO A 111 -4.48 -13.10 -10.38
C PRO A 111 -5.58 -13.97 -9.77
N ASP A 112 -5.27 -14.66 -8.68
CA ASP A 112 -6.25 -15.40 -7.87
C ASP A 112 -7.14 -14.44 -7.08
N VAL A 113 -6.59 -13.28 -6.67
CA VAL A 113 -7.29 -12.28 -5.87
C VAL A 113 -7.01 -10.87 -6.39
N ILE A 114 -8.07 -10.07 -6.52
CA ILE A 114 -7.99 -8.64 -6.85
C ILE A 114 -8.54 -7.82 -5.68
N PHE A 115 -7.69 -7.00 -5.07
CA PHE A 115 -8.11 -5.97 -4.12
C PHE A 115 -8.30 -4.65 -4.84
N VAL A 116 -9.48 -4.05 -4.69
CA VAL A 116 -9.77 -2.71 -5.23
C VAL A 116 -9.89 -1.74 -4.07
N THR A 117 -9.06 -0.71 -4.04
CA THR A 117 -9.14 0.31 -3.00
C THR A 117 -10.44 1.11 -3.11
N THR A 118 -10.95 1.59 -1.97
CA THR A 118 -12.20 2.38 -1.94
C THR A 118 -12.12 3.61 -2.85
N TRP A 119 -10.95 4.27 -2.92
CA TRP A 119 -10.73 5.39 -3.82
C TRP A 119 -10.90 5.00 -5.29
N ALA A 120 -10.24 3.91 -5.72
CA ALA A 120 -10.39 3.37 -7.06
C ALA A 120 -11.86 3.05 -7.38
N LEU A 121 -12.56 2.40 -6.46
CA LEU A 121 -13.99 2.08 -6.63
C LEU A 121 -14.85 3.34 -6.81
N LEU A 122 -14.64 4.39 -6.00
CA LEU A 122 -15.39 5.64 -6.09
C LEU A 122 -15.16 6.38 -7.41
N VAL A 123 -13.91 6.47 -7.85
CA VAL A 123 -13.55 7.09 -9.14
C VAL A 123 -14.20 6.31 -10.29
N SER A 124 -14.13 4.98 -10.26
CA SER A 124 -14.79 4.14 -11.25
C SER A 124 -16.30 4.35 -11.32
N ARG A 125 -16.97 4.47 -10.16
CA ARG A 125 -18.41 4.77 -10.09
C ARG A 125 -18.72 6.13 -10.68
N LYS A 126 -18.03 7.19 -10.26
CA LYS A 126 -18.23 8.55 -10.81
C LYS A 126 -18.03 8.59 -12.32
N LEU A 127 -17.04 7.88 -12.86
CA LEU A 127 -16.79 7.82 -14.30
C LEU A 127 -17.90 7.07 -15.07
N LYS A 128 -18.51 6.03 -14.46
CA LYS A 128 -19.68 5.35 -15.06
C LYS A 128 -20.90 6.27 -15.05
N PHE A 129 -21.19 6.94 -13.93
CA PHE A 129 -22.29 7.89 -13.83
C PHE A 129 -22.12 9.08 -14.78
N GLY A 130 -20.91 9.66 -14.83
CA GLY A 130 -20.61 10.77 -15.73
C GLY A 130 -20.77 10.42 -17.21
N LYS A 131 -20.45 9.18 -17.63
CA LYS A 131 -20.70 8.72 -19.01
C LYS A 131 -22.19 8.51 -19.33
N ASN A 132 -22.99 8.10 -18.34
CA ASN A 132 -24.42 7.85 -18.54
C ASN A 132 -25.29 9.13 -18.57
N MET A 133 -24.71 10.31 -18.30
CA MET A 133 -25.41 11.60 -18.43
C MET A 133 -25.14 12.33 -19.76
N ILE A 134 -24.28 11.77 -20.63
CA ILE A 134 -23.88 12.38 -21.91
C ILE A 134 -24.43 11.59 -23.12
N ASN A 135 -25.37 10.67 -22.87
CA ASN A 135 -26.18 9.97 -23.86
C ASN A 135 -27.66 10.20 -23.52
#